data_AF-A0AAU3JXA0-F1
#
_entry.id   AF-A0AAU3JXA0-F1
#
_cell.length_a   1.000
_cell.length_b   1.000
_cell.length_c   1.000
_cell.angle_alpha   90.00
_cell.angle_beta   90.00
_cell.angle_gamma   90.00
#
_symmetry.space_group_name_H-M   'P 1'
#
loop_
_entity.id
_entity.type
_entity.pdbx_description
1 polymer ?
#
loop_
_entity_poly.entity_id
_entity_poly.type
_entity_poly.pdbx_seq_one_letter_code
_entity_poly.pdbx_strand_id
1 'polypeptide(L)'
;MDAGMAAVLGALAGSVGTMGAAFAAGRAQRAGAEIAARAEHRKNRRDPRQAAYKELIDAALALAEWEYYDDEPNQDAELEPYLLRIQKAYVDVALAGPARVAKPADKLYYESALYKVTVRERAKANFETPHRWVTDVNEKIFQHLADFMSAAQSALDDDGSRRRFRR
;
A
#
# COMPACT_ATOMS: atom_id res chain seq x y z
N MET A 1 26.48 -2.68 70.92
CA MET A 1 27.41 -2.33 69.83
C MET A 1 26.85 -2.77 68.46
N ASP A 2 25.53 -2.93 68.33
CA ASP A 2 24.90 -3.67 67.22
C ASP A 2 24.34 -2.81 66.07
N ALA A 3 24.22 -1.50 66.28
CA ALA A 3 23.64 -0.59 65.29
C ALA A 3 24.50 -0.45 64.01
N GLY A 4 25.82 -0.61 64.13
CA GLY A 4 26.75 -0.51 62.99
C GLY A 4 26.68 -1.70 62.02
N MET A 5 26.51 -2.92 62.53
CA MET A 5 26.36 -4.11 61.68
C MET A 5 25.01 -4.15 60.97
N ALA A 6 23.94 -3.70 61.64
CA ALA A 6 22.62 -3.60 61.01
C ALA A 6 22.62 -2.62 59.82
N ALA A 7 23.34 -1.50 59.93
CA ALA A 7 23.48 -0.53 58.83
C ALA A 7 24.25 -1.09 57.62
N VAL A 8 25.33 -1.86 57.86
CA VAL A 8 26.12 -2.49 56.78
C VAL A 8 25.32 -3.60 56.08
N LEU A 9 24.56 -4.40 56.83
CA LEU A 9 23.66 -5.42 56.26
C LEU A 9 22.50 -4.80 55.46
N GLY A 10 21.94 -3.69 55.95
CA GLY A 10 20.94 -2.91 55.21
C GLY A 10 21.49 -2.31 53.91
N ALA A 11 22.72 -1.78 53.94
CA ALA A 11 23.39 -1.24 52.75
C ALA A 11 23.75 -2.31 51.72
N LEU A 12 24.16 -3.50 52.16
CA LEU A 12 24.43 -4.66 51.29
C LEU A 12 23.14 -5.23 50.67
N ALA A 13 22.06 -5.33 51.45
CA ALA A 13 20.75 -5.73 50.92
C ALA A 13 20.22 -4.72 49.91
N GLY A 14 20.43 -3.42 50.17
CA GLY A 14 20.09 -2.34 49.24
C GLY A 14 20.87 -2.44 47.92
N SER A 15 22.18 -2.64 47.96
CA SER A 15 23.02 -2.69 46.75
C SER A 15 22.73 -3.93 45.87
N VAL A 16 22.50 -5.10 46.47
CA VAL A 16 22.10 -6.32 45.73
C VAL A 16 20.69 -6.15 45.13
N GLY A 17 19.76 -5.55 45.87
CA GLY A 17 18.43 -5.20 45.36
C GLY A 17 18.49 -4.26 44.15
N THR A 18 19.33 -3.22 44.22
CA THR A 18 19.55 -2.29 43.10
C THR A 18 20.19 -2.96 41.89
N MET A 19 21.18 -3.84 42.08
CA MET A 19 21.78 -4.60 40.97
C MET A 19 20.76 -5.52 40.30
N GLY A 20 19.95 -6.25 41.07
CA GLY A 20 18.89 -7.10 40.54
C GLY A 20 17.84 -6.32 39.74
N ALA A 21 17.41 -5.16 40.26
CA ALA A 21 16.50 -4.26 39.56
C ALA A 21 17.12 -3.72 38.25
N ALA A 22 18.40 -3.36 38.25
CA ALA A 22 19.11 -2.89 37.05
C ALA A 22 19.20 -3.98 35.96
N PHE A 23 19.47 -5.25 36.34
CA PHE A 23 19.49 -6.36 35.39
C PHE A 23 18.10 -6.66 34.80
N ALA A 24 17.05 -6.63 35.63
CA ALA A 24 15.68 -6.81 35.17
C ALA A 24 15.25 -5.67 34.22
N ALA A 25 15.54 -4.42 34.57
CA ALA A 25 15.30 -3.25 33.73
C ALA A 25 16.07 -3.34 32.40
N GLY A 26 17.34 -3.76 32.42
CA GLY A 26 18.15 -3.93 31.21
C GLY A 26 17.59 -4.99 30.26
N ARG A 27 17.09 -6.13 30.80
CA ARG A 27 16.42 -7.15 29.96
C ARG A 27 15.08 -6.65 29.40
N ALA A 28 14.28 -5.97 30.20
CA ALA A 28 13.02 -5.38 29.75
C ALA A 28 13.23 -4.33 28.65
N GLN A 29 14.22 -3.44 28.82
CA GLN A 29 14.60 -2.44 27.81
C GLN A 29 15.06 -3.08 26.51
N ARG A 30 15.87 -4.15 26.57
CA ARG A 30 16.32 -4.87 25.38
C ARG A 30 15.16 -5.53 24.64
N ALA A 31 14.25 -6.19 25.35
CA ALA A 31 13.06 -6.77 24.75
C ALA A 31 12.17 -5.69 24.10
N GLY A 32 12.01 -4.54 24.75
CA GLY A 32 11.32 -3.38 24.20
C GLY A 32 11.95 -2.86 22.91
N ALA A 33 13.29 -2.71 22.89
CA ALA A 33 14.03 -2.27 21.72
C ALA A 33 13.88 -3.23 20.53
N GLU A 34 13.93 -4.55 20.77
CA GLU A 34 13.71 -5.55 19.72
C GLU A 34 12.28 -5.52 19.16
N ILE A 35 11.27 -5.33 20.00
CA ILE A 35 9.88 -5.19 19.57
C ILE A 35 9.70 -3.92 18.75
N ALA A 36 10.25 -2.79 19.22
CA ALA A 36 10.19 -1.50 18.53
C ALA A 36 10.87 -1.57 17.15
N ALA A 37 12.09 -2.11 17.08
CA ALA A 37 12.81 -2.27 15.82
C ALA A 37 12.03 -3.14 14.80
N ARG A 38 11.37 -4.22 15.27
CA ARG A 38 10.51 -5.05 14.41
C ARG A 38 9.23 -4.35 13.96
N ALA A 39 8.66 -3.49 14.80
CA ALA A 39 7.48 -2.71 14.46
C ALA A 39 7.83 -1.63 13.43
N GLU A 40 8.94 -0.91 13.66
CA GLU A 40 9.45 0.12 12.76
C GLU A 40 9.85 -0.46 11.41
N HIS A 41 10.58 -1.58 11.39
CA HIS A 41 10.91 -2.25 10.12
C HIS A 41 9.66 -2.70 9.34
N ARG A 42 8.59 -3.11 10.04
CA ARG A 42 7.31 -3.43 9.39
C ARG A 42 6.63 -2.20 8.82
N LYS A 43 6.61 -1.09 9.57
CA LYS A 43 6.10 0.21 9.12
C LYS A 43 6.83 0.71 7.89
N ASN A 44 8.17 0.73 7.92
CA ASN A 44 9.03 1.17 6.82
C ASN A 44 8.81 0.39 5.51
N ARG A 45 8.30 -0.84 5.60
CA ARG A 45 7.93 -1.65 4.42
C ARG A 45 6.47 -1.46 3.97
N ARG A 46 5.57 -1.07 4.87
CA ARG A 46 4.13 -0.89 4.58
C ARG A 46 3.84 0.49 4.03
N ASP A 47 4.42 1.53 4.62
CA ASP A 47 4.18 2.93 4.26
C ASP A 47 4.40 3.21 2.76
N PRO A 48 5.52 2.81 2.12
CA PRO A 48 5.73 3.06 0.69
C PRO A 48 4.72 2.30 -0.19
N ARG A 49 4.30 1.10 0.23
CA ARG A 49 3.31 0.31 -0.50
C ARG A 49 1.93 0.93 -0.42
N GLN A 50 1.52 1.35 0.78
CA GLN A 50 0.24 1.99 1.00
C GLN A 50 0.13 3.27 0.19
N ALA A 51 1.19 4.08 0.16
CA ALA A 51 1.24 5.30 -0.65
C ALA A 51 1.09 4.98 -2.14
N ALA A 52 1.86 4.02 -2.67
CA ALA A 52 1.79 3.62 -4.08
C ALA A 52 0.42 3.04 -4.46
N TYR A 53 -0.17 2.19 -3.61
CA TYR A 53 -1.48 1.60 -3.87
C TYR A 53 -2.58 2.66 -3.86
N LYS A 54 -2.52 3.60 -2.92
CA LYS A 54 -3.47 4.71 -2.85
C LYS A 54 -3.40 5.56 -4.11
N GLU A 55 -2.21 5.92 -4.56
CA GLU A 55 -2.06 6.76 -5.75
C GLU A 55 -2.62 6.09 -7.01
N LEU A 56 -2.44 4.76 -7.16
CA LEU A 56 -3.02 4.04 -8.29
C LEU A 56 -4.54 3.97 -8.21
N ILE A 57 -5.11 3.77 -7.01
CA ILE A 57 -6.56 3.80 -6.80
C ILE A 57 -7.12 5.17 -7.15
N ASP A 58 -6.52 6.24 -6.63
CA ASP A 58 -6.95 7.62 -6.86
C ASP A 58 -6.86 7.98 -8.35
N ALA A 59 -5.80 7.53 -9.04
CA ALA A 59 -5.63 7.75 -10.48
C ALA A 59 -6.66 6.98 -11.33
N ALA A 60 -6.97 5.73 -10.96
CA ALA A 60 -7.94 4.91 -11.65
C ALA A 60 -9.38 5.38 -11.44
N LEU A 61 -9.73 5.82 -10.23
CA LEU A 61 -11.02 6.45 -9.95
C LEU A 61 -11.19 7.74 -10.75
N ALA A 62 -10.16 8.58 -10.79
CA ALA A 62 -10.20 9.81 -11.58
C ALA A 62 -10.41 9.54 -13.09
N LEU A 63 -9.84 8.46 -13.62
CA LEU A 63 -10.12 8.02 -14.99
C LEU A 63 -11.55 7.47 -15.15
N ALA A 64 -12.04 6.70 -14.19
CA ALA A 64 -13.36 6.10 -14.25
C ALA A 64 -14.50 7.13 -14.11
N GLU A 65 -14.23 8.24 -13.41
CA GLU A 65 -15.11 9.41 -13.29
C GLU A 65 -15.02 10.34 -14.52
N TRP A 66 -14.05 10.14 -15.41
CA TRP A 66 -13.97 10.93 -16.63
C TRP A 66 -15.12 10.56 -17.57
N GLU A 67 -15.97 11.54 -17.85
CA GLU A 67 -17.12 11.39 -18.72
C GLU A 67 -16.76 11.75 -20.15
N TYR A 68 -17.19 10.89 -21.09
CA TYR A 68 -17.06 11.13 -22.51
C TYR A 68 -18.28 11.92 -23.01
N TYR A 69 -18.04 13.08 -23.62
CA TYR A 69 -19.05 13.92 -24.29
C TYR A 69 -18.84 13.92 -25.81
N ASP A 70 -19.85 13.52 -26.60
CA ASP A 70 -19.71 13.42 -28.07
C ASP A 70 -19.38 14.76 -28.77
N ASP A 71 -19.75 15.90 -28.18
CA ASP A 71 -19.63 17.22 -28.81
C ASP A 71 -18.30 17.94 -28.54
N GLU A 72 -17.40 17.37 -27.73
CA GLU A 72 -16.15 18.01 -27.35
C GLU A 72 -15.00 17.64 -28.30
N PRO A 73 -14.39 18.64 -28.97
CA PRO A 73 -13.20 18.39 -29.76
C PRO A 73 -12.01 18.05 -28.85
N ASN A 74 -11.12 17.16 -29.31
CA ASN A 74 -9.85 16.81 -28.66
C ASN A 74 -9.92 16.06 -27.31
N GLN A 75 -10.95 15.26 -27.05
CA GLN A 75 -11.00 14.44 -25.83
C GLN A 75 -9.80 13.49 -25.61
N ASP A 76 -9.12 13.06 -26.67
CA ASP A 76 -7.86 12.30 -26.56
C ASP A 76 -6.78 13.08 -25.78
N ALA A 77 -6.72 14.40 -25.97
CA ALA A 77 -5.77 15.26 -25.27
C ALA A 77 -6.15 15.46 -23.79
N GLU A 78 -7.45 15.49 -23.48
CA GLU A 78 -7.97 15.63 -22.11
C GLU A 78 -7.80 14.34 -21.30
N LEU A 79 -7.80 13.19 -21.96
CA LEU A 79 -7.61 11.89 -21.34
C LEU A 79 -6.14 11.63 -20.93
N GLU A 80 -5.19 12.19 -21.68
CA GLU A 80 -3.76 12.01 -21.49
C GLU A 80 -3.25 12.21 -20.06
N PRO A 81 -3.62 13.29 -19.32
CA PRO A 81 -3.17 13.47 -17.93
C PRO A 81 -3.58 12.32 -17.01
N TYR A 82 -4.77 11.73 -17.19
CA TYR A 82 -5.25 10.61 -16.38
C TYR A 82 -4.41 9.35 -16.64
N LEU A 83 -4.14 9.05 -17.91
CA LEU A 83 -3.35 7.89 -18.31
C LEU A 83 -1.90 7.98 -17.86
N LEU A 84 -1.30 9.17 -17.97
CA LEU A 84 0.04 9.43 -17.45
C LEU A 84 0.10 9.26 -15.92
N ARG A 85 -0.97 9.66 -15.21
CA ARG A 85 -1.07 9.47 -13.76
C ARG A 85 -1.14 7.98 -13.40
N ILE A 86 -1.97 7.19 -14.10
CA ILE A 86 -2.04 5.74 -13.92
C ILE A 86 -0.71 5.07 -14.24
N GLN A 87 -0.03 5.46 -15.32
CA GLN A 87 1.27 4.92 -15.69
C GLN A 87 2.31 5.14 -14.59
N LYS A 88 2.41 6.37 -14.06
CA LYS A 88 3.35 6.69 -12.97
C LYS A 88 3.03 5.87 -11.72
N ALA A 89 1.77 5.86 -11.31
CA ALA A 89 1.33 5.10 -10.15
C ALA A 89 1.56 3.59 -10.30
N TYR A 90 1.35 3.05 -11.50
CA TYR A 90 1.63 1.64 -11.82
C TYR A 90 3.10 1.28 -11.60
N VAL A 91 4.03 2.13 -12.05
CA VAL A 91 5.47 1.90 -11.84
C VAL A 91 5.80 1.81 -10.34
N ASP A 92 5.24 2.70 -9.53
CA ASP A 92 5.46 2.69 -8.08
C ASP A 92 4.89 1.40 -7.43
N VAL A 93 3.72 0.96 -7.87
CA VAL A 93 3.12 -0.31 -7.43
C VAL A 93 3.96 -1.51 -7.85
N ALA A 94 4.48 -1.52 -9.08
CA ALA A 94 5.33 -2.59 -9.59
C ALA A 94 6.66 -2.70 -8.82
N LEU A 95 7.22 -1.56 -8.37
CA LEU A 95 8.46 -1.52 -7.59
C LEU A 95 8.24 -1.86 -6.11
N ALA A 96 7.16 -1.40 -5.50
CA ALA A 96 6.93 -1.54 -4.05
C ALA A 96 6.15 -2.82 -3.68
N GLY A 97 5.25 -3.28 -4.55
CA GLY A 97 4.29 -4.33 -4.29
C GLY A 97 4.80 -5.75 -4.51
N PRO A 98 4.21 -6.77 -3.86
CA PRO A 98 4.46 -8.16 -4.20
C PRO A 98 3.82 -8.52 -5.55
N ALA A 99 4.33 -9.56 -6.22
CA ALA A 99 3.83 -10.01 -7.54
C ALA A 99 2.31 -10.25 -7.61
N ARG A 100 1.68 -10.68 -6.50
CA ARG A 100 0.23 -10.87 -6.42
C ARG A 100 -0.59 -9.58 -6.56
N VAL A 101 0.00 -8.43 -6.21
CA VAL A 101 -0.60 -7.09 -6.38
C VAL A 101 -0.24 -6.49 -7.74
N ALA A 102 0.96 -6.78 -8.25
CA ALA A 102 1.39 -6.30 -9.56
C ALA A 102 0.48 -6.82 -10.70
N LYS A 103 0.02 -8.08 -10.63
CA LYS A 103 -0.82 -8.67 -11.67
C LYS A 103 -2.16 -7.94 -11.92
N PRO A 104 -2.99 -7.63 -10.91
CA PRO A 104 -4.19 -6.83 -11.14
C PRO A 104 -3.86 -5.37 -11.51
N ALA A 105 -2.76 -4.80 -11.01
CA ALA A 105 -2.31 -3.47 -11.43
C ALA A 105 -1.94 -3.41 -12.92
N ASP A 106 -1.32 -4.46 -13.44
CA ASP A 106 -0.96 -4.59 -14.86
C ASP A 106 -2.18 -4.64 -15.77
N LYS A 107 -3.24 -5.36 -15.35
CA LYS A 107 -4.53 -5.36 -16.06
C LYS A 107 -5.17 -3.98 -16.09
N LEU A 108 -5.15 -3.27 -14.95
CA LEU A 108 -5.70 -1.92 -14.84
C LEU A 108 -4.95 -0.95 -15.76
N TYR A 109 -3.62 -1.02 -15.78
CA TYR A 109 -2.78 -0.26 -16.70
C TYR A 109 -3.11 -0.58 -18.16
N TYR A 110 -3.19 -1.86 -18.52
CA TYR A 110 -3.50 -2.29 -19.88
C TYR A 110 -4.89 -1.81 -20.34
N GLU A 111 -5.94 -1.99 -19.55
CA GLU A 111 -7.29 -1.54 -19.90
C GLU A 111 -7.39 0.00 -19.97
N SER A 112 -6.64 0.73 -19.13
CA SER A 112 -6.57 2.20 -19.25
C SER A 112 -5.97 2.64 -20.59
N ALA A 113 -4.96 1.92 -21.10
CA ALA A 113 -4.39 2.21 -22.41
C ALA A 113 -5.36 1.86 -23.56
N LEU A 114 -6.14 0.78 -23.43
CA LEU A 114 -7.20 0.44 -24.39
C LEU A 114 -8.32 1.48 -24.41
N TYR A 115 -8.63 2.09 -23.26
CA TYR A 115 -9.61 3.17 -23.18
C TYR A 115 -9.24 4.33 -24.11
N LYS A 116 -7.97 4.75 -24.14
CA LYS A 116 -7.47 5.78 -25.06
C LYS A 116 -7.72 5.45 -26.52
N VAL A 117 -7.36 4.22 -26.92
CA VAL A 117 -7.54 3.75 -28.29
C VAL A 117 -9.02 3.79 -28.67
N THR A 118 -9.89 3.35 -27.76
CA THR A 118 -11.34 3.33 -27.95
C THR A 118 -11.91 4.75 -28.13
N VAL A 119 -11.52 5.70 -27.28
CA VAL A 119 -11.92 7.12 -27.40
C VAL A 119 -11.46 7.72 -28.73
N ARG A 120 -10.20 7.45 -29.12
CA ARG A 120 -9.63 7.97 -30.37
C ARG A 120 -10.29 7.37 -31.62
N GLU A 121 -10.59 6.08 -31.62
CA GLU A 121 -11.28 5.43 -32.74
C GLU A 121 -12.71 5.97 -32.88
N ARG A 122 -13.40 6.24 -31.77
CA ARG A 122 -14.73 6.85 -31.76
C ARG A 122 -14.73 8.26 -32.35
N ALA A 123 -13.80 9.11 -31.92
CA ALA A 123 -13.68 10.48 -32.43
C ALA A 123 -13.49 10.53 -33.96
N LYS A 124 -12.96 9.47 -34.57
CA LYS A 124 -12.79 9.37 -36.04
C LYS A 124 -14.02 8.86 -36.77
N ALA A 125 -14.86 8.08 -36.10
CA ALA A 125 -15.79 7.20 -36.77
C ALA A 125 -17.21 7.78 -36.95
N ASN A 126 -17.50 8.96 -36.41
CA ASN A 126 -18.79 9.67 -36.58
C ASN A 126 -20.03 8.77 -36.33
N PHE A 127 -19.90 7.76 -35.47
CA PHE A 127 -20.96 6.78 -35.23
C PHE A 127 -22.07 7.38 -34.35
N GLU A 128 -23.31 7.38 -34.84
CA GLU A 128 -24.52 7.81 -34.12
C GLU A 128 -24.98 6.85 -33.00
N THR A 129 -24.19 5.82 -32.62
CA THR A 129 -24.63 4.79 -31.64
C THR A 129 -23.72 4.74 -30.39
N PRO A 130 -24.21 5.09 -29.17
CA PRO A 130 -23.42 6.03 -28.37
C PRO A 130 -22.82 5.54 -27.04
N HIS A 131 -23.02 4.32 -26.54
CA HIS A 131 -22.57 4.04 -25.15
C HIS A 131 -21.89 2.70 -24.87
N ARG A 132 -22.26 1.64 -25.58
CA ARG A 132 -21.96 0.27 -25.11
C ARG A 132 -20.47 -0.04 -24.94
N TRP A 133 -19.61 0.44 -25.83
CA TRP A 133 -18.18 0.11 -25.79
C TRP A 133 -17.41 0.89 -24.71
N VAL A 134 -17.71 2.18 -24.54
CA VAL A 134 -17.12 3.00 -23.47
C VAL A 134 -17.60 2.48 -22.10
N THR A 135 -18.86 2.08 -21.99
CA THR A 135 -19.37 1.43 -20.77
C THR A 135 -18.69 0.10 -20.50
N ASP A 136 -18.43 -0.72 -21.52
CA ASP A 136 -17.75 -2.01 -21.35
C ASP A 136 -16.30 -1.84 -20.85
N VAL A 137 -15.56 -0.84 -21.37
CA VAL A 137 -14.19 -0.59 -20.90
C VAL A 137 -14.20 0.00 -19.48
N ASN A 138 -15.13 0.92 -19.17
CA ASN A 138 -15.28 1.45 -17.81
C ASN A 138 -15.63 0.34 -16.80
N GLU A 139 -16.54 -0.58 -17.17
CA GLU A 139 -16.87 -1.74 -16.33
C GLU A 139 -15.63 -2.60 -16.04
N LYS A 140 -14.78 -2.85 -17.04
CA LYS A 140 -13.52 -3.58 -16.84
C LYS A 140 -12.53 -2.83 -15.96
N ILE A 141 -12.42 -1.50 -16.11
CA ILE A 141 -11.59 -0.66 -15.23
C ILE A 141 -12.07 -0.81 -13.78
N PHE A 142 -13.37 -0.73 -13.51
CA PHE A 142 -13.93 -0.94 -12.17
C PHE A 142 -13.67 -2.36 -11.65
N GLN A 143 -13.82 -3.38 -12.49
CA GLN A 143 -13.54 -4.76 -12.12
C GLN A 143 -12.06 -4.96 -11.73
N HIS A 144 -11.13 -4.44 -12.53
CA HIS A 144 -9.70 -4.55 -12.24
C HIS A 144 -9.27 -3.69 -11.07
N LEU A 145 -9.90 -2.54 -10.85
CA LEU A 145 -9.71 -1.73 -9.65
C LEU A 145 -10.15 -2.49 -8.40
N ALA A 146 -11.31 -3.15 -8.42
CA ALA A 146 -11.77 -3.97 -7.31
C ALA A 146 -10.83 -5.17 -7.02
N ASP A 147 -10.38 -5.87 -8.06
CA ASP A 147 -9.38 -6.94 -7.96
C ASP A 147 -8.07 -6.41 -7.34
N PHE A 148 -7.62 -5.23 -7.79
CA PHE A 148 -6.43 -4.57 -7.26
C PHE A 148 -6.57 -4.20 -5.79
N MET A 149 -7.68 -3.56 -5.40
CA MET A 149 -7.96 -3.17 -4.01
C MET A 149 -7.97 -4.38 -3.08
N SER A 150 -8.61 -5.48 -3.50
CA SER A 150 -8.62 -6.73 -2.74
C SER A 150 -7.21 -7.30 -2.55
N ALA A 151 -6.40 -7.35 -3.61
CA ALA A 151 -5.03 -7.83 -3.55
C ALA A 151 -4.14 -6.91 -2.69
N ALA A 152 -4.32 -5.59 -2.81
CA ALA A 152 -3.60 -4.57 -2.05
C ALA A 152 -3.90 -4.69 -0.55
N GLN A 153 -5.18 -4.79 -0.17
CA GLN A 153 -5.60 -5.00 1.22
C GLN A 153 -5.01 -6.29 1.79
N SER A 154 -5.13 -7.40 1.06
CA SER A 154 -4.52 -8.68 1.45
C SER A 154 -3.00 -8.56 1.64
N ALA A 155 -2.33 -7.76 0.81
CA ALA A 155 -0.89 -7.55 0.91
C ALA A 155 -0.46 -6.65 2.08
N LEU A 156 -1.31 -5.72 2.50
CA LEU A 156 -1.07 -4.89 3.69
C LEU A 156 -1.34 -5.68 4.98
N ASP A 157 -2.39 -6.52 4.97
CA ASP A 157 -2.78 -7.38 6.08
C ASP A 157 -1.78 -8.52 6.34
N ASP A 158 -1.08 -8.99 5.30
CA ASP A 158 0.00 -9.98 5.41
C ASP A 158 1.20 -9.37 6.16
N ASP A 159 1.20 -9.55 7.48
CA ASP A 159 2.27 -9.15 8.39
C ASP A 159 3.49 -10.10 8.38
N GLY A 160 3.48 -11.10 7.50
CA GLY A 160 4.52 -12.12 7.40
C GLY A 160 4.51 -13.17 8.51
N SER A 161 3.56 -13.12 9.46
CA SER A 161 3.46 -14.08 10.57
C SER A 161 3.06 -15.49 10.11
N ARG A 162 2.29 -15.57 9.02
CA ARG A 162 1.72 -16.84 8.51
C ARG A 162 2.74 -17.81 7.90
N ARG A 163 3.98 -17.37 7.61
CA ARG A 163 5.02 -18.23 7.01
C ARG A 163 5.67 -19.22 7.98
N ARG A 164 5.43 -19.12 9.30
CA ARG A 164 6.09 -19.99 10.29
C ARG A 164 5.48 -21.40 10.46
N PHE A 165 4.29 -21.66 9.91
CA PHE A 165 3.58 -22.94 10.13
C PHE A 165 3.69 -23.95 8.97
N ARG A 166 4.53 -23.69 7.96
CA ARG A 166 4.85 -24.66 6.90
C ARG A 166 6.34 -24.97 6.91
N ARG A 167 6.78 -25.77 7.87
CA ARG A 167 8.02 -26.56 7.80
C ARG A 167 7.76 -27.92 8.41
#